data_AF-A0A2D0JJE4-F1
#
_entry.id   AF-A0A2D0JJE4-F1
#
_cell.length_a   1.000
_cell.length_b   1.000
_cell.length_c   1.000
_cell.angle_alpha   90.00
_cell.angle_beta   90.00
_cell.angle_gamma   90.00
#
_symmetry.space_group_name_H-M   'P 1'
#
loop_
_entity.id
_entity.type
_entity.pdbx_description
1 polymer ?
#
loop_
_entity_poly.entity_id
_entity_poly.type
_entity_poly.pdbx_seq_one_letter_code
_entity_poly.pdbx_strand_id
1 'polypeptide(L)'
;MNYMIDDLILPVENWPSYKVLHYPDDALISNCPDENEFVLVLKPESLTEQKKADYAISLLKELLVQYGVQVMGISMFDSSYAKKHRVFEKQYSTLNFLARRGLGEVPYDSSLLEPHIEVMGAYRFLSEHDWTTKQLEEFSHSRDNIKLGNGAYVTLVDELVEKPIYVLNPFHPYQLENFYADDNRFMVFACRR
;
A
#
# COMPACT_ATOMS: atom_id res chain seq x y z
N MET A 1 8.39 22.53 -21.19
CA MET A 1 9.28 23.31 -20.30
C MET A 1 9.65 22.39 -19.14
N ASN A 2 10.92 21.98 -19.01
CA ASN A 2 11.36 21.06 -17.95
C ASN A 2 11.50 21.83 -16.63
N TYR A 3 10.46 21.82 -15.79
CA TYR A 3 10.62 22.21 -14.40
C TYR A 3 11.37 21.09 -13.66
N MET A 4 12.45 21.46 -12.98
CA MET A 4 13.19 20.52 -12.15
C MET A 4 12.31 20.21 -10.93
N ILE A 5 12.22 18.94 -10.54
CA ILE A 5 11.53 18.47 -9.32
C ILE A 5 11.86 19.34 -8.09
N ASP A 6 13.06 19.93 -8.10
CA ASP A 6 13.63 20.77 -7.06
C ASP A 6 12.80 22.06 -6.80
N ASP A 7 12.05 22.58 -7.78
CA ASP A 7 11.19 23.77 -7.62
C ASP A 7 9.84 23.44 -6.95
N LEU A 8 9.52 22.15 -6.75
CA LEU A 8 8.22 21.67 -6.29
C LEU A 8 8.22 21.22 -4.82
N ILE A 9 9.39 21.12 -4.20
CA ILE A 9 9.55 20.57 -2.84
C ILE A 9 9.63 21.72 -1.85
N LEU A 10 8.51 21.97 -1.17
CA LEU A 10 8.49 22.84 0.01
C LEU A 10 9.23 22.16 1.18
N PRO A 11 9.59 22.89 2.26
CA PRO A 11 9.99 22.25 3.51
C PRO A 11 8.88 21.31 4.00
N VAL A 12 9.23 20.12 4.53
CA VAL A 12 8.27 19.08 4.96
C VAL A 12 7.23 19.65 5.92
N GLU A 13 7.61 20.52 6.86
CA GLU A 13 6.69 21.16 7.81
C GLU A 13 5.59 22.01 7.14
N ASN A 14 5.80 22.45 5.90
CA ASN A 14 4.90 23.33 5.17
C ASN A 14 4.08 22.58 4.10
N TRP A 15 4.15 21.25 4.02
CA TRP A 15 3.32 20.55 3.03
C TRP A 15 1.84 20.56 3.41
N PRO A 16 0.94 20.85 2.46
CA PRO A 16 -0.51 20.84 2.69
C PRO A 16 -1.07 19.42 2.74
N SER A 17 -2.32 19.30 3.19
CA SER A 17 -3.04 18.01 3.28
C SER A 17 -3.27 17.34 1.92
N TYR A 18 -3.38 18.13 0.87
CA TYR A 18 -3.38 17.68 -0.52
C TYR A 18 -2.81 18.77 -1.41
N LYS A 19 -1.94 18.39 -2.36
CA LYS A 19 -1.47 19.29 -3.42
C LYS A 19 -1.13 18.48 -4.66
N VAL A 20 -1.70 18.91 -5.79
CA VAL A 20 -1.13 18.57 -7.10
C VAL A 20 0.03 19.51 -7.30
N LEU A 21 1.24 18.96 -7.36
CA LEU A 21 2.46 19.74 -7.56
C LEU A 21 2.67 20.04 -9.04
N HIS A 22 2.27 19.13 -9.93
CA HIS A 22 2.38 19.35 -11.36
C HIS A 22 1.48 18.42 -12.19
N TYR A 23 0.90 18.97 -13.25
CA TYR A 23 0.49 18.28 -14.46
C TYR A 23 1.10 19.10 -15.61
N PRO A 24 1.96 18.56 -16.48
CA PRO A 24 2.31 19.25 -17.71
C PRO A 24 1.01 19.40 -18.50
N ASP A 25 0.71 20.62 -18.94
CA ASP A 25 -0.44 20.93 -19.81
C ASP A 25 -0.41 20.12 -21.12
N ASP A 26 0.73 19.50 -21.43
CA ASP A 26 0.97 18.66 -22.60
C ASP A 26 0.81 17.15 -22.32
N ALA A 27 0.29 16.74 -21.15
CA ALA A 27 -0.11 15.35 -20.88
C ALA A 27 -1.39 14.99 -21.67
N LEU A 28 -1.39 15.27 -22.96
CA LEU A 28 -2.22 14.59 -23.93
C LEU A 28 -1.95 13.10 -23.75
N ILE A 29 -3.03 12.37 -23.56
CA ILE A 29 -3.08 10.92 -23.69
C ILE A 29 -2.46 10.61 -25.05
N SER A 30 -1.20 10.21 -25.03
CA SER A 30 -0.46 9.71 -26.17
C SER A 30 -1.09 8.37 -26.49
N ASN A 31 -1.84 8.28 -27.59
CA ASN A 31 -2.34 7.00 -28.11
C ASN A 31 -1.20 6.18 -28.75
N CYS A 32 -0.01 6.16 -28.14
CA CYS A 32 1.07 5.27 -28.54
C CYS A 32 0.86 3.92 -27.85
N PRO A 33 0.54 2.85 -28.60
CA PRO A 33 0.23 1.54 -28.03
C PRO A 33 1.39 0.85 -27.30
N ASP A 34 2.61 1.42 -27.35
CA ASP A 34 3.84 0.82 -26.81
C ASP A 34 4.37 1.51 -25.54
N GLU A 35 3.69 2.53 -25.00
CA GLU A 35 4.12 3.24 -23.79
C GLU A 35 3.48 2.65 -22.53
N ASN A 36 4.30 2.28 -21.54
CA ASN A 36 3.83 1.77 -20.25
C ASN A 36 3.62 2.93 -19.28
N GLU A 37 2.42 3.04 -18.71
CA GLU A 37 2.12 3.99 -17.65
C GLU A 37 2.07 3.30 -16.29
N PHE A 38 2.67 3.93 -15.28
CA PHE A 38 2.70 3.39 -13.92
C PHE A 38 2.77 4.49 -12.88
N VAL A 39 2.48 4.11 -11.63
CA VAL A 39 2.50 5.02 -10.49
C VAL A 39 3.56 4.58 -9.51
N LEU A 40 4.39 5.51 -9.08
CA LEU A 40 5.31 5.32 -7.95
C LEU A 40 4.80 6.10 -6.75
N VAL A 41 4.89 5.49 -5.57
CA VAL A 41 4.49 6.11 -4.31
C VAL A 41 5.68 6.07 -3.35
N LEU A 42 6.15 7.24 -2.95
CA LEU A 42 7.02 7.36 -1.78
C LEU A 42 6.13 7.26 -0.54
N LYS A 43 6.44 6.25 0.28
CA LYS A 43 5.71 5.96 1.51
C LYS A 43 6.13 6.91 2.65
N PRO A 44 5.34 7.02 3.72
CA PRO A 44 5.56 7.99 4.79
C PRO A 44 6.91 7.82 5.47
N GLU A 45 7.41 6.59 5.62
CA GLU A 45 8.71 6.33 6.21
C GLU A 45 9.86 7.03 5.45
N SER A 46 9.71 7.30 4.15
CA SER A 46 10.70 8.04 3.36
C SER A 46 10.57 9.55 3.49
N LEU A 47 9.48 10.05 4.07
CA LEU A 47 9.07 11.45 4.08
C LEU A 47 8.99 12.05 5.49
N THR A 48 9.41 11.31 6.52
CA THR A 48 9.32 11.73 7.93
C THR A 48 10.19 12.93 8.29
N GLU A 49 11.31 13.11 7.59
CA GLU A 49 12.30 14.15 7.86
C GLU A 49 12.84 14.71 6.55
N GLN A 50 13.10 16.02 6.49
CA GLN A 50 13.55 16.70 5.27
C GLN A 50 14.74 16.00 4.62
N LYS A 51 15.79 15.68 5.38
CA LYS A 51 17.00 15.02 4.84
C LYS A 51 16.70 13.65 4.22
N LYS A 52 15.75 12.90 4.80
CA LYS A 52 15.34 11.59 4.31
C LYS A 52 14.50 11.71 3.05
N ALA A 53 13.59 12.69 3.02
CA ALA A 53 12.79 13.03 1.86
C ALA A 53 13.68 13.45 0.68
N ASP A 54 14.62 14.38 0.91
CA ASP A 54 15.57 14.86 -0.09
C ASP A 54 16.37 13.72 -0.69
N TYR A 55 16.89 12.82 0.15
CA TYR A 55 17.62 11.64 -0.29
C TYR A 55 16.75 10.70 -1.13
N ALA A 56 15.54 10.37 -0.66
CA ALA A 56 14.64 9.47 -1.36
C ALA A 56 14.21 10.03 -2.72
N ILE A 57 13.91 11.33 -2.79
CA ILE A 57 13.54 12.02 -4.03
C ILE A 57 14.72 12.11 -4.99
N SER A 58 15.93 12.41 -4.49
CA SER A 58 17.14 12.46 -5.30
C SER A 58 17.45 11.09 -5.92
N LEU A 59 17.42 10.02 -5.12
CA LEU A 59 17.63 8.66 -5.60
C LEU A 59 16.57 8.26 -6.64
N LEU A 60 15.30 8.58 -6.38
CA LEU A 60 14.23 8.32 -7.32
C LEU A 60 14.45 9.06 -8.65
N LYS A 61 14.82 10.34 -8.60
CA LYS A 61 15.13 11.16 -9.80
C LYS A 61 16.27 10.55 -10.61
N GLU A 62 17.36 10.14 -9.97
CA GLU A 62 18.49 9.47 -10.62
C GLU A 62 18.05 8.18 -11.32
N LEU A 63 17.26 7.34 -10.65
CA LEU A 63 16.76 6.10 -11.22
C LEU A 63 15.82 6.34 -12.41
N LEU A 64 14.89 7.30 -12.28
CA LEU A 64 13.97 7.64 -13.37
C LEU A 64 14.71 8.11 -14.62
N VAL A 65 15.74 8.96 -14.46
CA VAL A 65 16.60 9.41 -15.55
C VAL A 65 17.38 8.23 -16.15
N GLN A 66 18.00 7.41 -15.31
CA GLN A 66 18.78 6.24 -15.73
C GLN A 66 17.95 5.28 -16.60
N TYR A 67 16.68 5.08 -16.28
CA TYR A 67 15.80 4.15 -16.99
C TYR A 67 14.94 4.81 -18.08
N GLY A 68 15.15 6.11 -18.36
CA GLY A 68 14.39 6.84 -19.38
C GLY A 68 12.90 6.96 -19.05
N VAL A 69 12.55 7.03 -17.76
CA VAL A 69 11.17 7.18 -17.30
C VAL A 69 10.82 8.66 -17.25
N GLN A 70 9.71 9.03 -17.88
CA GLN A 70 9.15 10.37 -17.84
C GLN A 70 8.18 10.51 -16.65
N VAL A 71 8.34 11.57 -15.86
CA VAL A 71 7.37 11.95 -14.82
C VAL A 71 6.32 12.87 -15.44
N MET A 72 5.10 12.36 -15.53
CA MET A 72 3.93 13.05 -16.06
C MET A 72 3.19 13.86 -15.01
N GLY A 73 3.44 13.63 -13.72
CA GLY A 73 2.79 14.41 -12.68
C GLY A 73 3.27 14.01 -11.30
N ILE A 74 3.21 14.96 -10.38
CA ILE A 74 3.54 14.73 -8.97
C ILE A 74 2.37 15.25 -8.13
N SER A 75 1.89 14.41 -7.24
CA SER A 75 0.84 14.74 -6.29
C SER A 75 1.26 14.32 -4.90
N MET A 76 0.72 14.99 -3.90
CA MET A 76 0.98 14.68 -2.50
C MET A 76 -0.30 14.74 -1.71
N PHE A 77 -0.43 13.84 -0.74
CA PHE A 77 -1.55 13.80 0.17
C PHE A 77 -1.12 13.29 1.55
N ASP A 78 -1.88 13.67 2.58
CA ASP A 78 -1.68 13.20 3.94
C ASP A 78 -2.59 12.02 4.30
N SER A 79 -2.38 11.44 5.48
CA SER A 79 -3.19 10.33 6.00
C SER A 79 -4.65 10.71 6.21
N SER A 80 -4.96 11.97 6.49
CA SER A 80 -6.34 12.48 6.61
C SER A 80 -7.09 12.37 5.28
N TYR A 81 -6.48 12.85 4.20
CA TYR A 81 -6.99 12.68 2.84
C TYR A 81 -7.09 11.19 2.48
N ALA A 82 -6.02 10.43 2.73
CA ALA A 82 -5.98 9.01 2.41
C ALA A 82 -7.12 8.22 3.07
N LYS A 83 -7.37 8.48 4.36
CA LYS A 83 -8.44 7.87 5.16
C LYS A 83 -9.81 8.30 4.68
N LYS A 84 -10.03 9.60 4.47
CA LYS A 84 -11.31 10.14 3.96
C LYS A 84 -11.70 9.51 2.62
N HIS A 85 -10.72 9.32 1.73
CA HIS A 85 -10.94 8.81 0.38
C HIS A 85 -10.72 7.30 0.25
N ARG A 86 -10.36 6.61 1.34
CA ARG A 86 -10.09 5.17 1.41
C ARG A 86 -9.08 4.72 0.37
N VAL A 87 -7.99 5.48 0.23
CA VAL A 87 -7.01 5.30 -0.85
C VAL A 87 -6.40 3.90 -0.81
N PHE A 88 -5.95 3.44 0.36
CA PHE A 88 -5.27 2.15 0.47
C PHE A 88 -6.22 0.96 0.45
N GLU A 89 -7.46 1.08 0.96
CA GLU A 89 -8.43 0.01 0.75
C GLU A 89 -8.83 -0.15 -0.71
N LYS A 90 -8.82 0.94 -1.50
CA LYS A 90 -9.09 0.88 -2.95
C LYS A 90 -7.90 0.32 -3.71
N GLN A 91 -6.69 0.77 -3.39
CA GLN A 91 -5.46 0.27 -4.00
C GLN A 91 -5.27 -1.23 -3.74
N TYR A 92 -5.55 -1.68 -2.51
CA TYR A 92 -5.45 -3.07 -2.11
C TYR A 92 -6.83 -3.72 -1.98
N SER A 93 -7.71 -3.52 -2.96
CA SER A 93 -9.13 -3.91 -2.91
C SER A 93 -9.36 -5.39 -2.60
N THR A 94 -8.69 -6.30 -3.32
CA THR A 94 -8.80 -7.75 -3.08
C THR A 94 -8.34 -8.11 -1.67
N LEU A 95 -7.21 -7.54 -1.26
CA LEU A 95 -6.59 -7.83 0.02
C LEU A 95 -7.49 -7.34 1.17
N ASN A 96 -8.00 -6.11 1.08
CA ASN A 96 -8.95 -5.53 2.02
C ASN A 96 -10.30 -6.28 2.04
N PHE A 97 -10.79 -6.71 0.88
CA PHE A 97 -12.01 -7.52 0.81
C PHE A 97 -11.84 -8.83 1.58
N LEU A 98 -10.78 -9.59 1.29
CA LEU A 98 -10.51 -10.89 1.93
C LEU A 98 -10.24 -10.76 3.43
N ALA A 99 -9.48 -9.74 3.86
CA ALA A 99 -9.24 -9.46 5.27
C ALA A 99 -10.55 -9.21 6.05
N ARG A 100 -11.55 -8.59 5.41
CA ARG A 100 -12.82 -8.21 6.04
C ARG A 100 -13.91 -9.28 5.93
N ARG A 101 -13.97 -9.99 4.80
CA ARG A 101 -15.09 -10.86 4.43
C ARG A 101 -14.73 -12.33 4.41
N GLY A 102 -13.45 -12.68 4.58
CA GLY A 102 -12.99 -14.05 4.33
C GLY A 102 -12.97 -14.36 2.83
N LEU A 103 -12.92 -15.64 2.47
CA LEU A 103 -12.76 -16.10 1.09
C LEU A 103 -13.93 -15.74 0.17
N GLY A 104 -15.17 -15.69 0.69
CA GLY A 104 -16.36 -15.36 -0.11
C GLY A 104 -16.45 -16.18 -1.42
N GLU A 105 -16.74 -15.51 -2.53
CA GLU A 105 -16.75 -16.09 -3.89
C GLU A 105 -15.42 -15.91 -4.66
N VAL A 106 -14.36 -15.43 -4.00
CA VAL A 106 -13.08 -15.19 -4.68
C VAL A 106 -12.49 -16.53 -5.09
N PRO A 107 -12.09 -16.74 -6.35
CA PRO A 107 -11.43 -17.98 -6.75
C PRO A 107 -10.03 -18.04 -6.13
N TYR A 108 -9.75 -19.12 -5.40
CA TYR A 108 -8.44 -19.41 -4.81
C TYR A 108 -8.16 -20.90 -4.90
N ASP A 109 -6.88 -21.26 -4.80
CA ASP A 109 -6.48 -22.67 -4.76
C ASP A 109 -6.71 -23.24 -3.34
N SER A 110 -7.88 -23.83 -3.13
CA SER A 110 -8.23 -24.45 -1.84
C SER A 110 -7.46 -25.74 -1.56
N SER A 111 -6.75 -26.31 -2.54
CA SER A 111 -5.94 -27.52 -2.33
C SER A 111 -4.73 -27.26 -1.42
N LEU A 112 -4.37 -25.99 -1.26
CA LEU A 112 -3.29 -25.54 -0.38
C LEU A 112 -3.71 -25.42 1.09
N LEU A 113 -5.00 -25.62 1.41
CA LEU A 113 -5.55 -25.50 2.74
C LEU A 113 -6.10 -26.84 3.23
N GLU A 114 -5.94 -27.11 4.52
CA GLU A 114 -6.59 -28.26 5.13
C GLU A 114 -8.12 -28.05 5.21
N PRO A 115 -8.94 -28.97 4.64
CA PRO A 115 -10.37 -28.73 4.42
C PRO A 115 -11.21 -28.67 5.69
N HIS A 116 -10.66 -29.07 6.84
CA HIS A 116 -11.34 -29.10 8.13
C HIS A 116 -10.97 -27.93 9.04
N ILE A 117 -10.01 -27.10 8.63
CA ILE A 117 -9.59 -25.90 9.35
C ILE A 117 -10.46 -24.73 8.87
N GLU A 118 -11.01 -23.97 9.82
CA GLU A 118 -11.80 -22.77 9.48
C GLU A 118 -10.90 -21.73 8.81
N VAL A 119 -11.42 -21.07 7.77
CA VAL A 119 -10.75 -19.93 7.14
C VAL A 119 -11.53 -18.66 7.42
N MET A 120 -10.85 -17.64 7.92
CA MET A 120 -11.46 -16.42 8.43
C MET A 120 -10.68 -15.18 8.02
N GLY A 121 -11.36 -14.06 7.80
CA GLY A 121 -10.71 -12.76 7.57
C GLY A 121 -10.05 -12.21 8.83
N ALA A 122 -8.90 -11.53 8.69
CA ALA A 122 -8.19 -10.88 9.81
C ALA A 122 -9.08 -10.02 10.71
N TYR A 123 -10.03 -9.26 10.16
CA TYR A 123 -10.92 -8.42 10.99
C TYR A 123 -11.91 -9.22 11.84
N ARG A 124 -12.37 -10.37 11.33
CA ARG A 124 -13.23 -11.26 12.11
C ARG A 124 -12.42 -11.93 13.22
N PHE A 125 -11.19 -12.36 12.91
CA PHE A 125 -10.26 -12.91 13.90
C PHE A 125 -10.04 -11.94 15.06
N LEU A 126 -9.68 -10.69 14.76
CA LEU A 126 -9.46 -9.64 15.77
C LEU A 126 -10.72 -9.30 16.59
N SER A 127 -11.92 -9.60 16.09
CA SER A 127 -13.17 -9.38 16.83
C SER A 127 -13.56 -10.55 17.75
N GLU A 128 -13.05 -11.75 17.46
CA GLU A 128 -13.37 -12.98 18.19
C GLU A 128 -12.24 -13.40 19.17
N HIS A 129 -11.03 -12.84 19.00
CA HIS A 129 -9.86 -13.14 19.80
C HIS A 129 -9.23 -11.86 20.36
N ASP A 130 -8.70 -11.93 21.59
CA ASP A 130 -8.07 -10.80 22.30
C ASP A 130 -6.66 -10.51 21.76
N TRP A 131 -6.61 -10.02 20.53
CA TRP A 131 -5.39 -9.71 19.79
C TRP A 131 -5.48 -8.30 19.24
N THR A 132 -4.37 -7.59 19.30
CA THR A 132 -4.18 -6.34 18.56
C THR A 132 -3.81 -6.63 17.10
N THR A 133 -4.07 -5.66 16.23
CA THR A 133 -3.62 -5.66 14.83
C THR A 133 -2.12 -5.92 14.72
N LYS A 134 -1.33 -5.29 15.60
CA LYS A 134 0.12 -5.43 15.67
C LYS A 134 0.55 -6.85 16.04
N GLN A 135 -0.05 -7.45 17.07
CA GLN A 135 0.24 -8.84 17.45
C GLN A 135 -0.05 -9.81 16.31
N LEU A 136 -1.16 -9.60 15.58
CA LEU A 136 -1.52 -10.43 14.44
C LEU A 136 -0.52 -10.27 13.28
N GLU A 137 -0.08 -9.06 13.00
CA GLU A 137 0.99 -8.83 12.01
C GLU A 137 2.30 -9.52 12.42
N GLU A 138 2.78 -9.29 13.65
CA GLU A 138 4.02 -9.87 14.15
C GLU A 138 3.97 -11.39 14.09
N PHE A 139 2.86 -12.00 14.49
CA PHE A 139 2.64 -13.44 14.36
C PHE A 139 2.74 -13.88 12.90
N SER A 140 2.05 -13.18 11.98
CA SER A 140 2.08 -13.54 10.55
C SER A 140 3.44 -13.41 9.90
N HIS A 141 4.30 -12.49 10.36
CA HIS A 141 5.67 -12.36 9.88
C HIS A 141 6.62 -13.39 10.50
N SER A 142 6.28 -13.94 11.66
CA SER A 142 7.04 -15.02 12.31
C SER A 142 6.73 -16.41 11.77
N ARG A 143 5.73 -16.54 10.90
CA ARG A 143 5.25 -17.81 10.32
C ARG A 143 5.33 -17.78 8.79
N ASP A 144 5.30 -18.96 8.19
CA ASP A 144 5.18 -19.07 6.74
C ASP A 144 3.76 -18.65 6.31
N ASN A 145 3.70 -17.84 5.27
CA ASN A 145 2.45 -17.40 4.66
C ASN A 145 2.19 -18.18 3.38
N ILE A 146 0.98 -18.75 3.26
CA ILE A 146 0.54 -19.44 2.05
C ILE A 146 -0.08 -18.39 1.13
N LYS A 147 0.50 -18.22 -0.06
CA LYS A 147 -0.07 -17.36 -1.10
C LYS A 147 -1.07 -18.16 -1.93
N LEU A 148 -2.36 -17.87 -1.76
CA LEU A 148 -3.45 -18.53 -2.48
C LEU A 148 -3.74 -17.88 -3.85
N GLY A 149 -3.27 -16.65 -4.04
CA GLY A 149 -3.51 -15.88 -5.25
C GLY A 149 -3.08 -14.41 -5.11
N ASN A 150 -3.44 -13.59 -6.09
CA ASN A 150 -3.14 -12.16 -6.04
C ASN A 150 -3.95 -11.47 -4.92
N GLY A 151 -3.24 -10.98 -3.89
CA GLY A 151 -3.85 -10.32 -2.73
C GLY A 151 -4.49 -11.26 -1.71
N ALA A 152 -4.27 -12.58 -1.84
CA ALA A 152 -4.79 -13.60 -0.94
C ALA A 152 -3.64 -14.35 -0.26
N TYR A 153 -3.39 -14.03 1.00
CA TYR A 153 -2.38 -14.65 1.85
C TYR A 153 -3.04 -15.24 3.08
N VAL A 154 -2.57 -16.39 3.53
CA VAL A 154 -3.10 -17.08 4.71
C VAL A 154 -1.96 -17.44 5.65
N THR A 155 -2.19 -17.24 6.95
CA THR A 155 -1.36 -17.78 8.04
C THR A 155 -2.20 -18.77 8.85
N LEU A 156 -1.62 -19.92 9.19
CA LEU A 156 -2.22 -20.83 10.17
C LEU A 156 -1.95 -20.33 11.59
N VAL A 157 -3.01 -20.15 12.38
CA VAL A 157 -2.94 -19.85 13.81
C VAL A 157 -3.43 -21.10 14.55
N ASP A 158 -2.52 -21.83 15.20
CA ASP A 158 -2.77 -23.15 15.81
C ASP A 158 -2.32 -23.27 17.27
N GLU A 159 -1.31 -22.50 17.69
CA GLU A 159 -0.73 -22.58 19.05
C GLU A 159 -1.41 -21.66 20.09
N LEU A 160 -2.26 -20.72 19.65
CA LEU A 160 -2.76 -19.62 20.49
C LEU A 160 -4.30 -19.54 20.54
N VAL A 161 -4.97 -20.54 19.98
CA VAL A 161 -6.43 -20.66 19.89
C VAL A 161 -6.84 -22.10 20.18
N GLU A 162 -8.06 -22.32 20.67
CA GLU A 162 -8.54 -23.68 21.01
C GLU A 162 -8.64 -24.61 19.80
N LYS A 163 -8.80 -24.05 18.61
CA LYS A 163 -8.89 -24.77 17.34
C LYS A 163 -8.04 -24.07 16.29
N PRO A 164 -7.28 -24.79 15.46
CA PRO A 164 -6.53 -24.18 14.36
C PRO A 164 -7.44 -23.37 13.44
N ILE A 165 -6.99 -22.19 13.02
CA ILE A 165 -7.70 -21.29 12.12
C ILE A 165 -6.72 -20.75 11.08
N TYR A 166 -7.13 -20.76 9.82
CA TYR A 166 -6.46 -20.03 8.75
C TYR A 166 -6.95 -18.58 8.73
N VAL A 167 -6.05 -17.63 8.99
CA VAL A 167 -6.36 -16.19 8.96
C VAL A 167 -5.92 -15.60 7.63
N LEU A 168 -6.86 -14.98 6.93
CA LEU A 168 -6.65 -14.29 5.65
C LEU A 168 -6.13 -12.88 5.86
N ASN A 169 -5.04 -12.57 5.16
CA ASN A 169 -4.33 -11.29 5.14
C ASN A 169 -4.12 -10.69 6.55
N PRO A 170 -3.52 -11.45 7.48
CA PRO A 170 -3.42 -11.07 8.90
C PRO A 170 -2.63 -9.77 9.16
N PHE A 171 -1.68 -9.43 8.29
CA PHE A 171 -0.92 -8.18 8.35
C PHE A 171 -1.73 -6.93 7.94
N HIS A 172 -2.84 -7.11 7.22
CA HIS A 172 -3.53 -5.97 6.59
C HIS A 172 -4.12 -4.94 7.54
N PRO A 173 -4.77 -5.33 8.66
CA PRO A 173 -5.32 -4.36 9.60
C PRO A 173 -4.25 -3.40 10.12
N TYR A 174 -3.09 -3.91 10.56
CA TYR A 174 -2.00 -3.07 11.04
C TYR A 174 -1.36 -2.25 9.93
N GLN A 175 -1.24 -2.81 8.72
CA GLN A 175 -0.79 -2.06 7.55
C GLN A 175 -1.68 -0.83 7.27
N LEU A 176 -3.02 -0.97 7.34
CA LEU A 176 -3.93 0.17 7.17
C LEU A 176 -3.82 1.16 8.32
N GLU A 177 -3.67 0.70 9.56
CA GLU A 177 -3.42 1.58 10.71
C GLU A 177 -2.14 2.40 10.51
N ASN A 178 -1.05 1.76 10.08
CA ASN A 178 0.18 2.46 9.77
C ASN A 178 -0.01 3.48 8.64
N PHE A 179 -0.67 3.12 7.54
CA PHE A 179 -0.91 4.09 6.46
C PHE A 179 -1.81 5.26 6.89
N TYR A 180 -2.71 5.04 7.84
CA TYR A 180 -3.63 6.07 8.35
C TYR A 180 -3.19 6.70 9.68
N ALA A 181 -1.98 6.42 10.14
CA ALA A 181 -1.40 7.10 11.30
C ALA A 181 -1.31 8.61 11.03
N ASP A 182 -1.49 9.40 12.08
CA ASP A 182 -1.43 10.86 11.97
C ASP A 182 -0.08 11.32 11.43
N ASP A 183 -0.07 12.49 10.78
CA ASP A 183 1.09 13.12 10.16
C ASP A 183 1.79 12.37 9.02
N ASN A 184 1.33 11.16 8.67
CA ASN A 184 1.83 10.46 7.50
C ASN A 184 1.51 11.20 6.21
N ARG A 185 2.49 11.24 5.31
CA ARG A 185 2.41 11.89 3.99
C ARG A 185 2.85 10.92 2.93
N PHE A 186 2.28 11.08 1.74
CA PHE A 186 2.56 10.23 0.58
C PHE A 186 2.84 11.14 -0.61
N MET A 187 3.85 10.79 -1.39
CA MET A 187 4.16 11.48 -2.65
C MET A 187 4.01 10.50 -3.80
N VAL A 188 3.18 10.87 -4.76
CA VAL A 188 2.79 10.04 -5.90
C VAL A 188 3.35 10.65 -7.17
N PHE A 189 4.01 9.81 -7.96
CA PHE A 189 4.55 10.15 -9.26
C PHE A 189 3.76 9.36 -10.31
N ALA A 190 3.09 10.06 -11.22
CA ALA A 190 2.55 9.47 -12.42
C ALA A 190 3.67 9.40 -13.45
N CYS A 191 3.99 8.20 -13.94
CA CYS A 191 5.15 7.94 -14.77
C CYS A 191 4.76 7.27 -16.09
N ARG A 192 5.61 7.44 -17.11
CA ARG A 192 5.53 6.82 -18.42
C ARG A 192 6.90 6.33 -18.87
N ARG A 193 6.97 5.20 -19.58
CA ARG A 193 8.18 4.70 -20.24
C ARG A 193 7.86 4.06 -21.58
#